data_AF-A0A842N2D9-F1
#
_entry.id   AF-A0A842N2D9-F1
#
_cell.length_a   1.000
_cell.length_b   1.000
_cell.length_c   1.000
_cell.angle_alpha   90.00
_cell.angle_beta   90.00
_cell.angle_gamma   90.00
#
_symmetry.space_group_name_H-M   'P 1'
#
loop_
_entity.id
_entity.type
_entity.pdbx_description
1 polymer ?
#
loop_
_entity_poly.entity_id
_entity_poly.type
_entity_poly.pdbx_seq_one_letter_code
_entity_poly.pdbx_strand_id
1 'polypeptide(L)'
;MAIRVVKSNGQVEDFRPEKILRTLRRAGASRKLAEEIVKKIEAAAYDGITTREILKLVKEMISQRQPPVAMRYGLKEAIMRLGPAGFAFENFVAELLKHYGYETKLRSIVNGKCVQHEVDVIAEKSDGDFIRAMIECKFHNLPGNSVGLKDVLYTYARFLDLNEAAERGKGKGFDEVWLVSNTKASSDATKYAECRGMRLICWRYPRGCGLEKMIERKKLYPVTVLRSVDRGTLEKLGQAGIVLVRQLVDLEPDQLARTGLGKKRLKALVSEAEQLLGEKVVK
;
A
#
# COMPACT_ATOMS: atom_id res chain seq x y z
N MET A 1 22.76 -28.91 8.56
CA MET A 1 22.39 -28.47 7.20
C MET A 1 21.82 -27.07 7.29
N ALA A 2 22.18 -26.16 6.39
CA ALA A 2 21.58 -24.82 6.35
C ALA A 2 20.13 -24.93 5.87
N ILE A 3 19.20 -24.32 6.60
CA ILE A 3 17.77 -24.30 6.24
C ILE A 3 17.58 -23.29 5.11
N ARG A 4 16.93 -23.70 4.01
CA ARG A 4 16.57 -22.81 2.90
C ARG A 4 15.10 -22.42 2.96
N VAL A 5 14.80 -21.20 2.53
CA VAL A 5 13.45 -20.62 2.48
C VAL A 5 13.04 -20.38 1.04
N VAL A 6 11.81 -20.77 0.70
CA VAL A 6 11.20 -20.50 -0.61
C VAL A 6 10.38 -19.20 -0.55
N LYS A 7 10.79 -18.21 -1.33
CA LYS A 7 10.04 -16.95 -1.49
C LYS A 7 8.79 -17.16 -2.33
N SER A 8 7.88 -16.21 -2.22
CA SER A 8 6.65 -16.18 -3.00
C SER A 8 6.85 -16.12 -4.52
N ASN A 9 8.05 -15.78 -5.01
CA ASN A 9 8.43 -15.80 -6.42
C ASN A 9 9.24 -17.05 -6.82
N GLY A 10 9.27 -18.07 -5.96
CA GLY A 10 10.03 -19.30 -6.19
C GLY A 10 11.53 -19.21 -5.90
N GLN A 11 12.08 -18.01 -5.69
CA GLN A 11 13.51 -17.86 -5.34
C GLN A 11 13.80 -18.49 -3.98
N VAL A 12 14.92 -19.21 -3.91
CA VAL A 12 15.42 -19.84 -2.70
C VAL A 12 16.51 -18.95 -2.09
N GLU A 13 16.47 -18.77 -0.77
CA GLU A 13 17.53 -18.11 -0.02
C GLU A 13 17.77 -18.77 1.34
N ASP A 14 18.90 -18.49 1.98
CA ASP A 14 19.14 -18.97 3.34
C ASP A 14 18.11 -18.40 4.31
N PHE A 15 17.66 -19.24 5.23
CA PHE A 15 16.88 -18.81 6.38
C PHE A 15 17.71 -17.84 7.22
N ARG A 16 17.19 -16.62 7.41
CA ARG A 16 17.85 -15.55 8.17
C ARG A 16 16.90 -15.04 9.26
N PRO A 17 17.01 -15.55 10.50
CA PRO A 17 16.17 -15.17 11.64
C PRO A 17 16.11 -13.65 11.88
N GLU A 18 17.20 -12.94 11.57
CA GLU A 18 17.33 -11.49 11.75
C GLU A 18 16.32 -10.72 10.89
N LYS A 19 15.92 -11.28 9.73
CA LYS A 19 14.88 -10.68 8.90
C LYS A 19 13.54 -10.65 9.63
N ILE A 20 13.20 -11.74 10.33
CA ILE A 20 11.96 -11.87 11.12
C ILE A 20 12.02 -10.94 12.33
N LEU A 21 13.14 -10.94 13.05
CA LEU A 21 13.36 -10.03 14.18
C LEU A 21 13.13 -8.57 13.76
N ARG A 22 13.74 -8.15 12.65
CA ARG A 22 13.62 -6.77 12.14
C ARG A 22 12.18 -6.42 11.74
N THR A 23 11.45 -7.33 11.08
CA THR A 23 10.05 -7.06 10.70
C THR A 23 9.13 -7.01 11.90
N LEU A 24 9.34 -7.86 12.91
CA LEU A 24 8.62 -7.82 14.19
C LEU A 24 8.84 -6.50 14.94
N ARG A 25 10.10 -6.09 15.07
CA ARG A 25 10.48 -4.83 15.73
C ARG A 25 9.87 -3.63 14.99
N ARG A 26 9.90 -3.63 13.67
CA ARG A 26 9.25 -2.60 12.85
C ARG A 26 7.73 -2.55 13.06
N ALA A 27 7.09 -3.71 13.19
CA ALA A 27 5.66 -3.81 13.49
C ALA A 27 5.30 -3.40 14.95
N GLY A 28 6.29 -3.07 15.78
CA GLY A 28 6.10 -2.60 17.14
C GLY A 28 6.17 -3.68 18.22
N ALA A 29 6.65 -4.89 17.91
CA ALA A 29 6.89 -5.91 18.92
C ALA A 29 8.01 -5.49 19.89
N SER A 30 7.86 -5.80 21.18
CA SER A 30 8.96 -5.65 22.14
C SER A 30 10.13 -6.57 21.75
N ARG A 31 11.35 -6.21 22.14
CA ARG A 31 12.54 -7.01 21.82
C ARG A 31 12.41 -8.44 22.35
N LYS A 32 11.99 -8.57 23.62
CA LYS A 32 11.73 -9.85 24.28
C LYS A 32 10.71 -10.71 23.52
N LEU A 33 9.57 -10.13 23.13
CA LEU A 33 8.56 -10.88 22.37
C LEU A 33 9.08 -11.30 21.00
N ALA A 34 9.80 -10.41 20.31
CA ALA A 34 10.31 -10.69 18.98
C ALA A 34 11.37 -11.81 19.02
N GLU A 35 12.27 -11.80 19.99
CA GLU A 35 13.28 -12.86 20.20
C GLU A 35 12.61 -14.20 20.58
N GLU A 36 11.57 -14.20 21.42
CA GLU A 36 10.81 -15.41 21.74
C GLU A 36 10.16 -16.03 20.50
N ILE A 37 9.52 -15.22 19.65
CA ILE A 37 8.90 -15.68 18.41
C ILE A 37 9.96 -16.23 17.46
N VAL A 38 11.09 -15.52 17.30
CA VAL A 38 12.18 -15.97 16.42
C VAL A 38 12.68 -17.35 16.84
N LYS A 39 12.92 -17.58 18.14
CA LYS A 39 13.33 -18.90 18.65
C LYS A 39 12.32 -20.01 18.32
N LYS A 40 11.01 -19.71 18.43
CA LYS A 40 9.95 -20.67 18.09
C LYS A 40 9.91 -20.96 16.59
N ILE A 41 10.12 -19.95 15.74
CA ILE A 41 10.19 -20.14 14.29
C ILE A 41 11.45 -20.93 13.91
N GLU A 42 12.59 -20.65 14.53
CA GLU A 42 13.83 -21.42 14.33
C GLU A 42 13.64 -22.90 14.64
N ALA A 43 12.97 -23.22 15.76
CA ALA A 43 12.68 -24.60 16.14
C ALA A 43 11.67 -25.30 15.21
N ALA A 44 10.75 -24.54 14.59
CA ALA A 44 9.74 -25.05 13.66
C ALA A 44 10.19 -25.02 12.19
N ALA A 45 11.31 -24.36 11.88
CA ALA A 45 11.78 -24.20 10.52
C ALA A 45 12.37 -25.51 9.98
N TYR A 46 12.06 -25.79 8.72
CA TYR A 46 12.54 -26.97 8.00
C TYR A 46 13.02 -26.56 6.61
N ASP A 47 13.89 -27.35 5.99
CA ASP A 47 14.42 -27.04 4.66
C ASP A 47 13.28 -26.98 3.63
N GLY A 48 13.19 -25.86 2.90
CA GLY A 48 12.12 -25.62 1.94
C GLY A 48 10.90 -24.88 2.51
N ILE A 49 10.90 -24.52 3.80
CA ILE A 49 9.81 -23.72 4.39
C ILE A 49 9.53 -22.46 3.58
N THR A 50 8.26 -22.15 3.34
CA THR A 50 7.90 -20.97 2.54
C THR A 50 7.86 -19.69 3.37
N THR A 51 8.18 -18.56 2.74
CA THR A 51 7.98 -17.23 3.38
C THR A 51 6.52 -16.99 3.83
N ARG A 52 5.56 -17.63 3.16
CA ARG A 52 4.13 -17.57 3.50
C ARG A 52 3.82 -18.34 4.79
N GLU A 53 4.40 -19.52 4.96
CA GLU A 53 4.26 -20.30 6.19
C GLU A 53 4.90 -19.60 7.38
N ILE A 54 6.12 -19.08 7.24
CA ILE A 54 6.78 -18.29 8.28
C ILE A 54 5.86 -17.12 8.69
N LEU A 55 5.31 -16.39 7.72
CA LEU A 55 4.40 -15.28 7.97
C LEU A 55 3.14 -15.72 8.72
N LYS A 56 2.56 -16.87 8.36
CA LYS A 56 1.39 -17.45 9.05
C LYS A 56 1.72 -17.79 10.51
N LEU A 57 2.78 -18.56 10.75
CA LEU A 57 3.21 -18.97 12.10
C LEU A 57 3.47 -17.76 13.00
N VAL A 58 4.19 -16.75 12.47
CA VAL A 58 4.47 -15.52 13.22
C VAL A 58 3.17 -14.78 13.56
N LYS A 59 2.24 -14.65 12.62
CA LYS A 59 0.95 -13.98 12.87
C LYS A 59 0.12 -14.72 13.91
N GLU A 60 0.09 -16.05 13.87
CA GLU A 60 -0.62 -16.87 14.87
C GLU A 60 -0.07 -16.62 16.28
N MET A 61 1.26 -16.63 16.43
CA MET A 61 1.92 -16.38 17.72
C MET A 61 1.68 -14.98 18.28
N ILE A 62 1.57 -13.95 17.41
CA ILE A 62 1.38 -12.56 17.85
C ILE A 62 -0.10 -12.22 18.08
N SER A 63 -1.00 -12.77 17.27
CA SER A 63 -2.42 -12.36 17.26
C SER A 63 -3.11 -12.58 18.60
N GLN A 64 -2.65 -13.54 19.40
CA GLN A 64 -3.17 -13.81 20.75
C GLN A 64 -2.65 -12.84 21.81
N ARG A 65 -1.46 -12.25 21.59
CA ARG A 65 -0.75 -11.45 22.61
C ARG A 65 -0.80 -9.95 22.32
N GLN A 66 -0.59 -9.56 21.06
CA GLN A 66 -0.52 -8.17 20.61
C GLN A 66 -1.21 -8.01 19.25
N PRO A 67 -2.56 -7.98 19.21
CA PRO A 67 -3.29 -7.86 17.95
C PRO A 67 -2.89 -6.66 17.06
N PRO A 68 -2.61 -5.45 17.60
CA PRO A 68 -2.12 -4.32 16.79
C PRO A 68 -0.78 -4.58 16.11
N VAL A 69 0.10 -5.36 16.74
CA VAL A 69 1.39 -5.76 16.14
C VAL A 69 1.16 -6.77 15.02
N ALA A 70 0.25 -7.73 15.21
CA ALA A 70 -0.10 -8.69 14.15
C ALA A 70 -0.68 -8.01 12.90
N MET A 71 -1.55 -7.00 13.09
CA MET A 71 -2.09 -6.18 12.00
C MET A 71 -0.99 -5.43 11.25
N ARG A 72 -0.11 -4.70 11.96
CA ARG A 72 1.03 -4.01 11.34
C ARG A 72 2.00 -4.94 10.64
N TYR A 73 2.25 -6.12 11.21
CA TYR A 73 3.10 -7.15 10.61
C TYR A 73 2.51 -7.68 9.30
N GLY A 74 1.19 -7.85 9.24
CA GLY A 74 0.43 -8.28 8.06
C GLY A 74 0.21 -7.21 6.99
N LEU A 75 0.76 -6.00 7.15
CA LEU A 75 0.48 -4.87 6.26
C LEU A 75 0.77 -5.16 4.78
N LYS A 76 1.84 -5.90 4.48
CA LYS A 76 2.14 -6.26 3.08
C LYS A 76 1.03 -7.12 2.48
N GLU A 77 0.52 -8.12 3.21
CA GLU A 77 -0.61 -8.93 2.75
C GLU A 77 -1.88 -8.10 2.63
N ALA A 78 -2.12 -7.18 3.58
CA ALA A 78 -3.28 -6.31 3.55
C ALA A 78 -3.33 -5.47 2.26
N ILE A 79 -2.21 -4.89 1.84
CA ILE A 79 -2.15 -4.13 0.58
C ILE A 79 -2.41 -5.03 -0.63
N MET A 80 -1.88 -6.26 -0.65
CA MET A 80 -2.16 -7.22 -1.72
C MET A 80 -3.64 -7.63 -1.79
N ARG A 81 -4.41 -7.47 -0.70
CA ARG A 81 -5.85 -7.79 -0.65
C ARG A 81 -6.75 -6.67 -1.14
N LEU A 82 -6.21 -5.52 -1.56
CA LEU A 82 -7.04 -4.41 -2.05
C LEU A 82 -7.80 -4.75 -3.33
N GLY A 83 -7.43 -5.78 -4.09
CA GLY A 83 -8.27 -6.23 -5.19
C GLY A 83 -7.64 -7.37 -6.00
N PRO A 84 -8.38 -7.81 -7.01
CA PRO A 84 -7.81 -7.89 -8.36
C PRO A 84 -8.24 -6.73 -9.26
N ALA A 85 -9.28 -5.97 -8.89
CA ALA A 85 -9.71 -4.77 -9.60
C ALA A 85 -8.80 -3.58 -9.20
N GLY A 86 -8.04 -3.04 -10.16
CA GLY A 86 -7.05 -1.96 -9.94
C GLY A 86 -7.60 -0.73 -9.23
N PHE A 87 -8.90 -0.47 -9.39
CA PHE A 87 -9.60 0.70 -8.86
C PHE A 87 -9.47 0.90 -7.34
N ALA A 88 -9.44 -0.17 -6.55
CA ALA A 88 -9.30 -0.05 -5.10
C ALA A 88 -7.90 0.44 -4.70
N PHE A 89 -6.86 0.08 -5.45
CA PHE A 89 -5.52 0.56 -5.21
C PHE A 89 -5.35 2.04 -5.59
N GLU A 90 -5.96 2.47 -6.70
CA GLU A 90 -6.00 3.88 -7.10
C GLU A 90 -6.71 4.75 -6.05
N ASN A 91 -7.88 4.31 -5.57
CA ASN A 91 -8.61 5.00 -4.49
C ASN A 91 -7.76 5.09 -3.22
N PHE A 92 -7.05 4.01 -2.87
CA PHE A 92 -6.13 3.99 -1.75
C PHE A 92 -4.97 4.99 -1.93
N VAL A 93 -4.35 5.04 -3.11
CA VAL A 93 -3.26 5.99 -3.40
C VAL A 93 -3.76 7.43 -3.36
N ALA A 94 -4.92 7.73 -3.95
CA ALA A 94 -5.52 9.05 -3.88
C ALA A 94 -5.80 9.48 -2.43
N GLU A 95 -6.46 8.63 -1.64
CA GLU A 95 -6.76 8.94 -0.24
C GLU A 95 -5.49 9.07 0.61
N LEU A 96 -4.47 8.23 0.35
CA LEU A 96 -3.15 8.37 0.96
C LEU A 96 -2.57 9.76 0.69
N LEU A 97 -2.60 10.23 -0.56
CA LEU A 97 -2.04 11.52 -0.96
C LEU A 97 -2.81 12.71 -0.38
N LYS A 98 -4.13 12.61 -0.19
CA LYS A 98 -4.89 13.63 0.54
C LYS A 98 -4.34 13.88 1.93
N HIS A 99 -4.01 12.81 2.66
CA HIS A 99 -3.36 12.95 3.97
C HIS A 99 -1.91 13.49 3.89
N TYR A 100 -1.30 13.56 2.71
CA TYR A 100 -0.01 14.23 2.45
C TYR A 100 -0.17 15.68 1.91
N GLY A 101 -1.40 16.19 1.89
CA GLY A 101 -1.71 17.58 1.54
C GLY A 101 -2.00 17.80 0.06
N TYR A 102 -2.31 16.74 -0.69
CA TYR A 102 -2.71 16.86 -2.10
C TYR A 102 -4.23 16.87 -2.23
N GLU A 103 -4.76 17.67 -3.13
CA GLU A 103 -6.07 17.44 -3.73
C GLU A 103 -5.94 16.38 -4.82
N THR A 104 -6.90 15.46 -4.93
CA THR A 104 -6.78 14.33 -5.87
C THR A 104 -8.03 14.14 -6.71
N LYS A 105 -7.85 13.89 -8.00
CA LYS A 105 -8.91 13.47 -8.94
C LYS A 105 -8.58 12.09 -9.47
N LEU A 106 -9.57 11.21 -9.51
CA LEU A 106 -9.42 9.82 -9.95
C LEU A 106 -9.84 9.66 -11.42
N ARG A 107 -9.21 8.74 -12.15
CA ARG A 107 -9.64 8.21 -13.47
C ARG A 107 -10.06 9.31 -14.44
N SER A 108 -9.22 10.33 -14.53
CA SER A 108 -9.53 11.53 -15.31
C SER A 108 -9.12 11.33 -16.74
N ILE A 109 -10.07 11.46 -17.68
CA ILE A 109 -9.75 11.50 -19.11
C ILE A 109 -9.17 12.86 -19.46
N VAL A 110 -7.92 12.87 -19.94
CA VAL A 110 -7.20 14.09 -20.35
C VAL A 110 -6.78 13.95 -21.81
N ASN A 111 -7.03 15.00 -22.60
CA ASN A 111 -6.63 15.04 -24.00
C ASN A 111 -5.13 15.32 -24.10
N GLY A 112 -4.35 14.35 -24.59
CA GLY A 112 -2.99 14.58 -25.05
C GLY A 112 -2.97 15.22 -26.43
N LYS A 113 -1.76 15.50 -26.92
CA LYS A 113 -1.58 16.06 -28.27
C LYS A 113 -2.00 15.04 -29.33
N CYS A 114 -1.72 13.77 -29.09
CA CYS A 114 -1.96 12.68 -30.02
C CYS A 114 -3.24 11.92 -29.69
N VAL A 115 -3.44 11.51 -28.43
CA VAL A 115 -4.59 10.69 -28.00
C VAL A 115 -5.12 11.09 -26.63
N GLN A 116 -6.30 10.58 -26.28
CA GLN A 116 -6.84 10.69 -24.92
C GLN A 116 -6.16 9.69 -23.98
N HIS A 117 -5.88 10.11 -22.76
CA HIS A 117 -5.31 9.29 -21.71
C HIS A 117 -6.22 9.28 -20.48
N GLU A 118 -6.50 8.09 -19.95
CA GLU A 118 -7.12 7.95 -18.62
C GLU A 118 -6.03 7.99 -17.55
N VAL A 119 -5.92 9.10 -16.83
CA VAL A 119 -4.95 9.26 -15.73
C VAL A 119 -5.56 8.72 -14.44
N ASP A 120 -4.94 7.71 -13.84
CA ASP A 120 -5.42 7.03 -12.64
C ASP A 120 -5.64 8.00 -11.47
N VAL A 121 -4.63 8.81 -11.15
CA VAL A 121 -4.71 9.87 -10.14
C VAL A 121 -4.03 11.13 -10.66
N ILE A 122 -4.74 12.25 -10.65
CA ILE A 122 -4.16 13.59 -10.73
C ILE A 122 -4.06 14.11 -9.30
N ALA A 123 -2.86 14.50 -8.87
CA ALA A 123 -2.65 15.07 -7.54
C ALA A 123 -2.11 16.50 -7.65
N GLU A 124 -2.79 17.44 -7.00
CA GLU A 124 -2.47 18.88 -7.01
C GLU A 124 -2.14 19.32 -5.58
N LYS A 125 -1.05 20.06 -5.37
CA LYS A 125 -0.67 20.59 -4.05
C LYS A 125 -0.20 22.03 -4.18
N SER A 126 -0.67 22.89 -3.27
CA SER A 126 -0.43 24.35 -3.30
C SER A 126 0.30 24.87 -2.06
N ASP A 127 0.84 23.98 -1.24
CA ASP A 127 1.66 24.33 -0.07
C ASP A 127 3.12 24.49 -0.53
N GLY A 128 3.44 25.73 -0.96
CA GLY A 128 4.67 26.10 -1.67
C GLY A 128 4.41 26.41 -3.14
N ASP A 129 5.33 26.02 -4.02
CA ASP A 129 5.09 26.04 -5.46
C ASP A 129 3.95 25.08 -5.81
N PHE A 130 3.07 25.51 -6.71
CA PHE A 130 2.00 24.64 -7.19
C PHE A 130 2.58 23.44 -7.95
N ILE A 131 2.23 22.24 -7.51
CA ILE A 131 2.64 20.98 -8.14
C ILE A 131 1.41 20.25 -8.64
N ARG A 132 1.40 19.89 -9.92
CA ARG A 132 0.41 19.00 -10.54
C ARG A 132 1.07 17.73 -11.04
N ALA A 133 0.83 16.63 -10.33
CA ALA A 133 1.39 15.32 -10.65
C ALA A 133 0.41 14.46 -11.45
N MET A 134 0.90 13.85 -12.54
CA MET A 134 0.28 12.70 -13.19
C MET A 134 0.75 11.43 -12.49
N ILE A 135 -0.17 10.61 -12.00
CA ILE A 135 0.18 9.39 -11.25
C ILE A 135 -0.46 8.18 -11.90
N GLU A 136 0.38 7.20 -12.24
CA GLU A 136 -0.03 5.87 -12.69
C GLU A 136 0.08 4.86 -11.54
N CYS A 137 -0.96 4.05 -11.35
CA CYS A 137 -1.05 3.02 -10.32
C CYS A 137 -0.86 1.62 -10.92
N LYS A 138 0.32 1.02 -10.70
CA LYS A 138 0.60 -0.36 -11.12
C LYS A 138 0.40 -1.36 -9.98
N PHE A 139 -0.81 -1.92 -9.90
CA PHE A 139 -1.14 -2.95 -8.92
C PHE A 139 -0.84 -4.38 -9.41
N HIS A 140 -0.25 -5.20 -8.56
CA HIS A 140 -0.08 -6.63 -8.82
C HIS A 140 -0.73 -7.48 -7.72
N ASN A 141 -1.58 -8.42 -8.15
CA ASN A 141 -2.34 -9.30 -7.25
C ASN A 141 -1.52 -10.49 -6.74
N LEU A 142 -0.51 -10.89 -7.51
CA LEU A 142 0.36 -12.00 -7.18
C LEU A 142 1.72 -11.50 -6.68
N PRO A 143 2.20 -12.03 -5.54
CA PRO A 143 3.56 -11.79 -5.11
C PRO A 143 4.58 -12.24 -6.16
N GLY A 144 5.67 -11.49 -6.32
CA GLY A 144 6.76 -11.86 -7.22
C GLY A 144 6.80 -11.09 -8.53
N ASN A 145 5.68 -10.48 -8.92
CA ASN A 145 5.67 -9.49 -9.99
C ASN A 145 6.36 -8.20 -9.55
N SER A 146 6.96 -7.49 -10.51
CA SER A 146 7.63 -6.22 -10.32
C SER A 146 7.32 -5.28 -11.46
N VAL A 147 7.36 -3.98 -11.18
CA VAL A 147 7.35 -2.92 -12.20
C VAL A 147 8.57 -3.10 -13.10
N GLY A 148 8.34 -3.20 -14.40
CA GLY A 148 9.37 -3.37 -15.43
C GLY A 148 9.68 -2.09 -16.18
N LEU A 149 10.70 -2.14 -17.05
CA LEU A 149 11.11 -0.99 -17.87
C LEU A 149 9.96 -0.51 -18.79
N LYS A 150 9.18 -1.45 -19.34
CA LYS A 150 8.01 -1.12 -20.17
C LYS A 150 7.00 -0.25 -19.44
N ASP A 151 6.76 -0.51 -18.14
CA ASP A 151 5.78 0.25 -17.36
C ASP A 151 6.23 1.71 -17.20
N VAL A 152 7.49 1.95 -16.84
CA VAL A 152 8.01 3.33 -16.69
C VAL A 152 8.13 4.06 -18.02
N LEU A 153 8.53 3.38 -19.10
CA LEU A 153 8.56 3.96 -20.45
C LEU A 153 7.16 4.38 -20.90
N TYR A 154 6.17 3.50 -20.70
CA TYR A 154 4.77 3.77 -21.03
C TYR A 154 4.23 4.98 -20.26
N THR A 155 4.40 5.01 -18.94
CA THR A 155 3.96 6.14 -18.10
C THR A 155 4.62 7.44 -18.55
N TYR A 156 5.92 7.42 -18.87
CA TYR A 156 6.64 8.61 -19.31
C TYR A 156 6.19 9.12 -20.68
N ALA A 157 5.95 8.24 -21.65
CA ALA A 157 5.45 8.64 -22.97
C ALA A 157 4.09 9.34 -22.89
N ARG A 158 3.21 8.88 -21.99
CA ARG A 158 1.91 9.53 -21.75
C ARG A 158 2.06 10.92 -21.12
N PHE A 159 2.97 11.06 -20.17
CA PHE A 159 3.32 12.35 -19.59
C PHE A 159 3.79 13.35 -20.65
N LEU A 160 4.63 12.93 -21.59
CA LEU A 160 5.06 13.77 -22.72
C LEU A 160 3.88 14.20 -23.59
N ASP A 161 3.03 13.25 -24.04
CA ASP A 161 1.90 13.57 -24.92
C ASP A 161 0.90 14.55 -24.27
N LEU A 162 0.69 14.44 -22.96
CA LEU A 162 -0.16 15.36 -22.19
C LEU A 162 0.46 16.76 -22.05
N ASN A 163 1.77 16.85 -21.83
CA ASN A 163 2.46 18.14 -21.73
C ASN A 163 2.59 18.83 -23.08
N GLU A 164 2.82 18.09 -24.17
CA GLU A 164 2.82 18.66 -25.53
C GLU A 164 1.44 19.23 -25.92
N ALA A 165 0.34 18.73 -25.37
CA ALA A 165 -0.98 19.37 -25.51
C ALA A 165 -1.06 20.69 -24.73
N ALA A 166 -0.58 20.71 -23.48
CA ALA A 166 -0.58 21.90 -22.64
C ALA A 166 0.27 23.04 -23.24
N GLU A 167 1.45 22.73 -23.78
CA GLU A 167 2.32 23.67 -24.50
C GLU A 167 1.63 24.31 -25.71
N ARG A 168 0.66 23.60 -26.31
CA ARG A 168 -0.18 24.12 -27.41
C ARG A 168 -1.43 24.87 -26.93
N GLY A 169 -1.48 25.22 -25.65
CA GLY A 169 -2.61 25.90 -25.02
C GLY A 169 -3.83 25.00 -24.78
N LYS A 170 -3.70 23.67 -24.87
CA LYS A 170 -4.81 22.73 -24.64
C LYS A 170 -4.72 22.12 -23.24
N GLY A 171 -5.48 22.70 -22.31
CA GLY A 171 -5.56 22.19 -20.93
C GLY A 171 -4.37 22.61 -20.07
N LYS A 172 -4.17 21.91 -18.96
CA LYS A 172 -3.08 22.15 -17.99
C LYS A 172 -2.02 21.07 -18.14
N GLY A 173 -0.74 21.46 -18.04
CA GLY A 173 0.40 20.54 -18.00
C GLY A 173 0.52 19.83 -16.65
N PHE A 174 1.48 18.92 -16.57
CA PHE A 174 1.88 18.21 -15.36
C PHE A 174 3.35 18.51 -15.07
N ASP A 175 3.65 18.88 -13.83
CA ASP A 175 5.00 19.20 -13.36
C ASP A 175 5.77 17.93 -12.99
N GLU A 176 5.06 16.92 -12.49
CA GLU A 176 5.64 15.65 -12.07
C GLU A 176 4.91 14.45 -12.69
N VAL A 177 5.66 13.36 -12.90
CA VAL A 177 5.11 12.06 -13.30
C VAL A 177 5.51 10.98 -12.31
N TRP A 178 4.51 10.26 -11.81
CA TRP A 178 4.69 9.25 -10.76
C TRP A 178 4.24 7.89 -11.28
N LEU A 179 4.93 6.84 -10.82
CA LEU A 179 4.43 5.47 -10.91
C LEU A 179 4.43 4.87 -9.51
N VAL A 180 3.24 4.51 -9.03
CA VAL A 180 3.02 3.95 -7.70
C VAL A 180 2.68 2.47 -7.82
N SER A 181 3.36 1.62 -7.05
CA SER A 181 3.13 0.17 -7.06
C SER A 181 3.24 -0.48 -5.68
N ASN A 182 2.47 -1.54 -5.48
CA ASN A 182 2.51 -2.36 -4.27
C ASN A 182 3.65 -3.38 -4.23
N THR A 183 4.44 -3.54 -5.31
CA THR A 183 5.53 -4.52 -5.38
C THR A 183 6.90 -3.84 -5.44
N LYS A 184 7.90 -4.44 -6.11
CA LYS A 184 9.23 -3.85 -6.32
C LYS A 184 9.33 -3.39 -7.78
N ALA A 185 10.38 -2.64 -8.12
CA ALA A 185 10.76 -2.37 -9.50
C ALA A 185 12.04 -3.13 -9.89
N SER A 186 12.22 -3.37 -11.19
CA SER A 186 13.49 -3.85 -11.73
C SER A 186 14.58 -2.78 -11.64
N SER A 187 15.85 -3.19 -11.76
CA SER A 187 16.98 -2.26 -11.81
C SER A 187 16.83 -1.24 -12.94
N ASP A 188 16.40 -1.69 -14.11
CA ASP A 188 16.32 -0.84 -15.30
C ASP A 188 15.15 0.14 -15.21
N ALA A 189 14.01 -0.30 -14.65
CA ALA A 189 12.89 0.59 -14.36
C ALA A 189 13.30 1.69 -13.37
N THR A 190 14.08 1.32 -12.35
CA THR A 190 14.61 2.26 -11.35
C THR A 190 15.55 3.28 -11.99
N LYS A 191 16.57 2.81 -12.72
CA LYS A 191 17.55 3.68 -13.40
C LYS A 191 16.90 4.63 -14.40
N TYR A 192 15.94 4.12 -15.19
CA TYR A 192 15.23 4.95 -16.16
C TYR A 192 14.39 6.04 -15.47
N ALA A 193 13.64 5.67 -14.43
CA ALA A 193 12.83 6.61 -13.67
C ALA A 193 13.69 7.73 -13.05
N GLU A 194 14.81 7.38 -12.41
CA GLU A 194 15.76 8.37 -11.86
C GLU A 194 16.32 9.28 -12.96
N CYS A 195 16.75 8.71 -14.09
CA CYS A 195 17.30 9.46 -15.22
C CYS A 195 16.29 10.47 -15.82
N ARG A 196 15.01 10.10 -15.90
CA ARG A 196 13.95 10.95 -16.46
C ARG A 196 13.24 11.83 -15.43
N GLY A 197 13.69 11.83 -14.17
CA GLY A 197 13.05 12.60 -13.10
C GLY A 197 11.65 12.09 -12.73
N MET A 198 11.33 10.82 -13.01
CA MET A 198 10.05 10.22 -12.63
C MET A 198 10.07 9.81 -11.16
N ARG A 199 8.97 10.06 -10.46
CA ARG A 199 8.81 9.61 -9.07
C ARG A 199 8.27 8.19 -9.01
N LEU A 200 9.18 7.23 -8.91
CA LEU A 200 8.84 5.82 -8.74
C LEU A 200 8.66 5.48 -7.25
N ILE A 201 7.42 5.18 -6.84
CA ILE A 201 7.08 4.75 -5.48
C ILE A 201 6.67 3.27 -5.52
N CYS A 202 7.53 2.39 -5.01
CA CYS A 202 7.22 0.98 -4.84
C CYS A 202 7.16 0.62 -3.34
N TRP A 203 6.87 -0.63 -3.01
CA TRP A 203 6.68 -1.10 -1.62
C TRP A 203 7.77 -0.60 -0.65
N ARG A 204 9.03 -0.69 -1.08
CA ARG A 204 10.23 -0.32 -0.30
C ARG A 204 11.17 0.64 -1.02
N TYR A 205 10.70 1.25 -2.11
CA TYR A 205 11.49 2.15 -2.94
C TYR A 205 10.74 3.48 -3.13
N PRO A 206 11.40 4.65 -3.04
CA PRO A 206 12.80 4.82 -2.68
C PRO A 206 13.09 4.36 -1.24
N ARG A 207 14.35 4.06 -0.93
CA ARG A 207 14.71 3.58 0.40
C ARG A 207 14.30 4.64 1.44
N GLY A 208 13.49 4.23 2.42
CA GLY A 208 12.98 5.13 3.46
C GLY A 208 11.73 5.93 3.09
N CYS A 209 11.37 6.01 1.80
CA CYS A 209 10.23 6.78 1.30
C CYS A 209 9.22 5.97 0.48
N GLY A 210 9.41 4.66 0.36
CA GLY A 210 8.47 3.78 -0.35
C GLY A 210 7.09 3.70 0.31
N LEU A 211 6.16 3.04 -0.39
CA LEU A 211 4.74 2.98 -0.02
C LEU A 211 4.53 2.48 1.42
N GLU A 212 5.30 1.46 1.86
CA GLU A 212 5.20 0.95 3.23
C GLU A 212 5.50 2.03 4.28
N LYS A 213 6.45 2.93 3.98
CA LYS A 213 6.84 4.03 4.87
C LYS A 213 5.87 5.17 4.82
N MET A 214 5.30 5.46 3.66
CA MET A 214 4.22 6.46 3.55
C MET A 214 3.02 6.07 4.42
N ILE A 215 2.66 4.78 4.42
CA ILE A 215 1.60 4.23 5.26
C ILE A 215 1.98 4.29 6.74
N GLU A 216 3.13 3.72 7.11
CA GLU A 216 3.56 3.61 8.51
C GLU A 216 3.73 4.98 9.18
N ARG A 217 4.29 5.99 8.48
CA ARG A 217 4.58 7.33 9.04
C ARG A 217 3.34 8.09 9.49
N LYS A 218 2.24 8.00 8.74
CA LYS A 218 0.99 8.70 9.06
C LYS A 218 -0.10 7.76 9.60
N LYS A 219 0.25 6.50 9.89
CA LYS A 219 -0.68 5.43 10.30
C LYS A 219 -1.86 5.23 9.33
N LEU A 220 -1.61 5.37 8.02
CA LEU A 220 -2.64 5.32 6.96
C LEU A 220 -2.84 3.89 6.44
N TYR A 221 -3.17 2.99 7.35
CA TYR A 221 -3.31 1.57 7.02
C TYR A 221 -4.55 1.33 6.14
N PRO A 222 -4.50 0.42 5.15
CA PRO A 222 -5.69 0.05 4.39
C PRO A 222 -6.68 -0.71 5.27
N VAL A 223 -7.99 -0.57 5.03
CA VAL A 223 -9.03 -1.29 5.79
C VAL A 223 -8.85 -2.81 5.75
N THR A 224 -8.24 -3.33 4.68
CA THR A 224 -7.89 -4.74 4.52
C THR A 224 -6.89 -5.24 5.56
N VAL A 225 -6.28 -4.39 6.39
CA VAL A 225 -5.41 -4.83 7.49
C VAL A 225 -6.21 -5.38 8.67
N LEU A 226 -7.46 -4.95 8.81
CA LEU A 226 -8.37 -5.36 9.87
C LEU A 226 -8.80 -6.81 9.66
N ARG A 227 -8.91 -7.56 10.75
CA ARG A 227 -9.23 -8.99 10.72
C ARG A 227 -10.70 -9.22 10.41
N SER A 228 -11.56 -8.28 10.80
CA SER A 228 -12.99 -8.30 10.50
C SER A 228 -13.34 -7.75 9.12
N VAL A 229 -12.38 -7.56 8.19
CA VAL A 229 -12.71 -7.22 6.80
C VAL A 229 -12.67 -8.47 5.94
N ASP A 230 -13.85 -9.01 5.62
CA ASP A 230 -14.05 -10.01 4.57
C ASP A 230 -14.34 -9.34 3.21
N ARG A 231 -14.52 -10.17 2.17
CA ARG A 231 -14.75 -9.68 0.79
C ARG A 231 -15.98 -8.78 0.67
N GLY A 232 -17.11 -9.17 1.26
CA GLY A 232 -18.35 -8.38 1.20
C GLY A 232 -18.26 -7.09 2.01
N THR A 233 -17.53 -7.11 3.13
CA THR A 233 -17.26 -5.90 3.92
C THR A 233 -16.35 -4.94 3.15
N LEU A 234 -15.30 -5.46 2.52
CA LEU A 234 -14.38 -4.67 1.71
C LEU A 234 -15.11 -3.99 0.54
N GLU A 235 -15.99 -4.70 -0.13
CA GLU A 235 -16.79 -4.16 -1.23
C GLU A 235 -17.69 -3.01 -0.76
N LYS A 236 -18.43 -3.19 0.35
CA LYS A 236 -19.27 -2.14 0.94
C LYS A 236 -18.48 -0.92 1.41
N LEU A 237 -17.33 -1.13 2.03
CA LEU A 237 -16.43 -0.04 2.43
C LEU A 237 -15.92 0.71 1.20
N GLY A 238 -15.48 -0.01 0.17
CA GLY A 238 -15.00 0.56 -1.09
C GLY A 238 -16.06 1.38 -1.82
N GLN A 239 -17.30 0.90 -1.89
CA GLN A 239 -18.44 1.63 -2.47
C GLN A 239 -18.73 2.93 -1.72
N ALA A 240 -18.51 2.95 -0.40
CA ALA A 240 -18.63 4.15 0.43
C ALA A 240 -17.38 5.06 0.40
N GLY A 241 -16.36 4.74 -0.41
CA GLY A 241 -15.11 5.50 -0.47
C GLY A 241 -14.19 5.31 0.75
N ILE A 242 -14.44 4.29 1.57
CA ILE A 242 -13.67 3.98 2.77
C ILE A 242 -12.60 2.94 2.43
N VAL A 243 -11.35 3.39 2.34
CA VAL A 243 -10.18 2.57 1.97
C VAL A 243 -9.09 2.57 3.05
N LEU A 244 -9.10 3.54 3.96
CA LEU A 244 -8.18 3.67 5.08
C LEU A 244 -8.86 3.33 6.40
N VAL A 245 -8.11 2.69 7.32
CA VAL A 245 -8.55 2.44 8.69
C VAL A 245 -8.87 3.74 9.42
N ARG A 246 -8.09 4.81 9.18
CA ARG A 246 -8.29 6.12 9.80
C ARG A 246 -9.67 6.71 9.49
N GLN A 247 -10.21 6.50 8.29
CA GLN A 247 -11.57 6.95 7.96
C GLN A 247 -12.64 6.28 8.84
N LEU A 248 -12.44 5.05 9.33
CA LEU A 248 -13.39 4.41 10.24
C LEU A 248 -13.48 5.08 11.61
N VAL A 249 -12.41 5.77 12.01
CA VAL A 249 -12.31 6.50 13.27
C VAL A 249 -12.78 7.95 13.08
N ASP A 250 -12.38 8.57 11.98
CA ASP A 250 -12.65 9.99 11.71
C ASP A 250 -14.09 10.26 11.24
N LEU A 251 -14.75 9.32 10.58
CA LEU A 251 -16.11 9.51 10.08
C LEU A 251 -17.18 9.43 11.18
N GLU A 252 -18.23 10.23 11.04
CA GLU A 252 -19.37 10.21 11.95
C GLU A 252 -20.23 8.95 11.78
N PRO A 253 -20.96 8.50 12.82
CA PRO A 253 -21.81 7.31 12.76
C PRO A 253 -22.77 7.27 11.57
N ASP A 254 -23.36 8.41 11.19
CA ASP A 254 -24.28 8.51 10.06
C ASP A 254 -23.57 8.33 8.71
N GLN A 255 -22.31 8.74 8.59
CA GLN A 255 -21.51 8.51 7.39
C GLN A 255 -21.12 7.02 7.30
N LEU A 256 -20.75 6.40 8.41
CA LEU A 256 -20.46 4.97 8.47
C LEU A 256 -21.72 4.11 8.19
N ALA A 257 -22.91 4.58 8.57
CA ALA A 257 -24.16 3.89 8.29
C ALA A 257 -24.44 3.77 6.77
N ARG A 258 -23.95 4.72 5.95
CA ARG A 258 -24.08 4.68 4.48
C ARG A 258 -23.36 3.51 3.81
N THR A 259 -22.45 2.84 4.53
CA THR A 259 -21.81 1.60 4.05
C THR A 259 -22.79 0.42 3.92
N GLY A 260 -23.98 0.49 4.54
CA GLY A 260 -24.91 -0.63 4.57
C GLY A 260 -24.41 -1.83 5.39
N LEU A 261 -23.42 -1.62 6.27
CA LEU A 261 -22.94 -2.60 7.23
C LEU A 261 -23.80 -2.57 8.51
N GLY A 262 -24.10 -3.75 9.06
CA GLY A 262 -24.85 -3.84 10.32
C GLY A 262 -24.09 -3.24 11.49
N LYS A 263 -24.81 -2.65 12.47
CA LYS A 263 -24.22 -1.97 13.65
C LYS A 263 -23.16 -2.80 14.37
N LYS A 264 -23.39 -4.10 14.57
CA LYS A 264 -22.43 -5.02 15.22
C LYS A 264 -21.11 -5.11 14.45
N ARG A 265 -21.17 -5.12 13.11
CA ARG A 265 -20.00 -5.19 12.24
C ARG A 265 -19.22 -3.88 12.24
N LEU A 266 -19.92 -2.75 12.13
CA LEU A 266 -19.30 -1.43 12.24
C LEU A 266 -18.60 -1.25 13.59
N LYS A 267 -19.24 -1.62 14.69
CA LYS A 267 -18.63 -1.56 16.03
C LYS A 267 -17.35 -2.40 16.13
N ALA A 268 -17.33 -3.60 15.53
CA ALA A 268 -16.13 -4.43 15.50
C ALA A 268 -14.99 -3.79 14.68
N LEU A 269 -15.31 -3.23 13.50
CA LEU A 269 -14.34 -2.56 12.64
C LEU A 269 -13.73 -1.32 13.32
N VAL A 270 -14.57 -0.47 13.92
CA VAL A 270 -14.13 0.72 14.65
C VAL A 270 -13.25 0.32 15.84
N SER A 271 -13.65 -0.71 16.61
CA SER A 271 -12.84 -1.17 17.73
C SER A 271 -11.46 -1.71 17.30
N GLU A 272 -11.39 -2.46 16.19
CA GLU A 272 -10.10 -2.88 15.64
C GLU A 272 -9.27 -1.70 15.11
N ALA A 273 -9.91 -0.70 14.51
CA ALA A 273 -9.26 0.51 14.03
C ALA A 273 -8.62 1.30 15.17
N GLU A 274 -9.38 1.54 16.24
CA GLU A 274 -8.91 2.19 17.48
C GLU A 274 -7.71 1.46 18.09
N GLN A 275 -7.80 0.12 18.21
CA GLN A 275 -6.70 -0.71 18.70
C GLN A 275 -5.45 -0.58 17.82
N LEU A 276 -5.60 -0.54 16.49
CA LEU A 276 -4.48 -0.42 15.56
C LEU A 276 -3.82 0.96 15.63
N LEU A 277 -4.62 2.02 15.71
CA LEU A 277 -4.14 3.40 15.71
C LEU A 277 -3.60 3.81 17.10
N GLY A 278 -4.02 3.12 18.16
CA GLY A 278 -3.73 3.50 19.55
C GLY A 278 -4.52 4.74 19.97
N GLU A 279 -5.68 4.96 19.37
CA GLU A 279 -6.59 6.08 19.58
C GLU A 279 -7.86 5.50 20.21
N LYS A 280 -8.31 6.03 21.36
CA LYS A 280 -9.66 5.75 21.87
C LYS A 280 -10.53 6.93 21.47
N VAL A 281 -11.57 6.71 20.67
CA VAL A 281 -12.55 7.77 20.44
C VAL A 281 -13.53 7.74 21.59
N VAL A 282 -13.60 8.84 22.34
CA VAL A 282 -14.78 9.10 23.18
C VAL A 282 -15.83 9.64 22.21
N LYS A 283 -16.59 8.71 21.61
CA LYS A 283 -17.79 9.01 20.80
C LYS A 283 -19.02 8.78 21.66
#